data_AF-A0A955EPV8-F1
#
_entry.id   AF-A0A955EPV8-F1
#
_cell.length_a   1.000
_cell.length_b   1.000
_cell.length_c   1.000
_cell.angle_alpha   90.00
_cell.angle_beta   90.00
_cell.angle_gamma   90.00
#
_symmetry.space_group_name_H-M   'P 1'
#
loop_
_entity.id
_entity.type
_entity.pdbx_description
1 polymer ?
#
loop_
_entity_poly.entity_id
_entity_poly.type
_entity_poly.pdbx_seq_one_letter_code
_entity_poly.pdbx_strand_id
1 'polypeptide(L)'
;MKRFPFATFALCALAALAFVACSKSEEEKQKEKEAQWAPLLEQRAQLLTELRAANKHWSELRGPMEQANLELVKAKASKDPAQIEAAQELVKELAGPFTKATNERQRADDNLGQVLFRLGQMGWKPPPAPPMPAPDATTPPAPSGS
;
A
#
# COMPACT_ATOMS: atom_id res chain seq x y z
N MET A 1 -3.44 -27.85 -65.97
CA MET A 1 -4.70 -27.29 -65.42
C MET A 1 -4.39 -26.62 -64.10
N LYS A 2 -4.38 -25.27 -64.04
CA LYS A 2 -4.12 -24.48 -62.83
C LYS A 2 -5.47 -24.10 -62.19
N ARG A 3 -5.77 -24.64 -61.02
CA ARG A 3 -6.98 -24.47 -60.20
C ARG A 3 -6.52 -24.67 -58.75
N PHE A 4 -6.70 -23.83 -57.74
CA PHE A 4 -7.26 -22.48 -57.57
C PHE A 4 -6.57 -21.92 -56.31
N PRO A 5 -5.93 -20.73 -56.31
CA PRO A 5 -5.42 -20.11 -55.09
C PRO A 5 -6.54 -19.58 -54.17
N PHE A 6 -7.79 -19.49 -54.66
CA PHE A 6 -8.91 -18.89 -53.96
C PHE A 6 -9.37 -19.63 -52.69
N ALA A 7 -9.20 -20.94 -52.61
CA ALA A 7 -9.60 -21.72 -51.43
C ALA A 7 -8.74 -21.36 -50.21
N THR A 8 -7.46 -21.08 -50.40
CA THR A 8 -6.53 -20.70 -49.33
C THR A 8 -6.79 -19.27 -48.84
N PHE A 9 -7.09 -18.33 -49.75
CA PHE A 9 -7.44 -16.95 -49.39
C PHE A 9 -8.75 -16.87 -48.60
N ALA A 10 -9.76 -17.67 -48.95
CA ALA A 10 -11.02 -17.73 -48.22
C ALA A 10 -10.84 -18.30 -46.79
N LEU A 11 -9.98 -19.30 -46.63
CA LEU A 11 -9.66 -19.90 -45.33
C LEU A 11 -8.87 -18.93 -44.43
N CYS A 12 -7.91 -18.19 -45.00
CA CYS A 12 -7.18 -17.14 -44.27
C CYS A 12 -8.08 -15.96 -43.86
N ALA A 13 -9.04 -15.56 -44.72
CA ALA A 13 -9.97 -14.49 -44.39
C ALA A 13 -10.94 -14.88 -43.25
N LEU A 14 -11.42 -16.12 -43.23
CA LEU A 14 -12.24 -16.64 -42.13
C LEU A 14 -11.46 -16.76 -40.82
N ALA A 15 -10.19 -17.19 -40.87
CA ALA A 15 -9.32 -17.25 -39.70
C ALA A 15 -9.02 -15.83 -39.15
N ALA A 16 -8.80 -14.84 -40.01
CA ALA A 16 -8.58 -13.46 -39.61
C ALA A 16 -9.85 -12.85 -38.97
N LEU A 17 -11.03 -13.11 -39.51
CA LEU A 17 -12.30 -12.66 -38.92
C LEU A 17 -12.60 -13.32 -37.57
N ALA A 18 -12.31 -14.62 -37.43
CA ALA A 18 -12.43 -15.33 -36.16
C ALA A 18 -11.44 -14.77 -35.11
N PHE A 19 -10.21 -14.45 -35.51
CA PHE A 19 -9.22 -13.85 -34.62
C PHE A 19 -9.65 -12.45 -34.16
N VAL A 20 -10.12 -11.59 -35.07
CA VAL A 20 -10.64 -10.25 -34.74
C VAL A 20 -11.88 -10.32 -33.84
N ALA A 21 -12.78 -11.28 -34.07
CA ALA A 21 -13.94 -11.51 -33.19
C ALA A 21 -13.53 -12.03 -31.80
N CYS A 22 -12.52 -12.90 -31.71
CA CYS A 22 -11.95 -13.35 -30.45
C CYS A 22 -11.27 -12.21 -29.68
N SER A 23 -10.45 -11.40 -30.35
CA SER A 23 -9.77 -10.24 -29.74
C SER A 23 -10.78 -9.23 -29.18
N LYS A 24 -11.87 -8.96 -29.91
CA LYS A 24 -12.93 -8.05 -29.44
C LYS A 24 -13.65 -8.58 -28.19
N SER A 25 -13.85 -9.90 -28.11
CA SER A 25 -14.43 -10.55 -26.91
C SER A 25 -13.48 -10.53 -25.71
N GLU A 26 -12.18 -10.68 -25.92
CA GLU A 26 -11.19 -10.53 -24.85
C GLU A 26 -11.11 -9.09 -24.33
N GLU A 27 -11.20 -8.10 -25.22
CA GLU A 27 -11.20 -6.68 -24.86
C GLU A 27 -12.44 -6.28 -24.04
N GLU A 28 -13.62 -6.82 -24.37
CA GLU A 28 -14.85 -6.62 -23.59
C GLU A 28 -14.76 -7.28 -22.20
N LYS A 29 -14.21 -8.50 -22.11
CA LYS A 29 -13.96 -9.17 -20.82
C LYS A 29 -12.93 -8.45 -19.96
N GLN A 30 -11.93 -7.83 -20.57
CA GLN A 30 -10.95 -7.00 -19.89
C GLN A 30 -11.61 -5.75 -19.31
N LYS A 31 -12.43 -5.04 -20.11
CA LYS A 31 -13.18 -3.86 -19.67
C LYS A 31 -14.18 -4.19 -18.56
N GLU A 32 -14.83 -5.35 -18.62
CA GLU A 32 -15.73 -5.82 -17.57
C GLU A 32 -14.98 -6.08 -16.26
N LYS A 33 -13.80 -6.71 -16.30
CA LYS A 33 -12.94 -6.91 -15.12
C LYS A 33 -12.43 -5.58 -14.56
N GLU A 34 -12.01 -4.66 -15.42
CA GLU A 34 -11.57 -3.33 -15.01
C GLU A 34 -12.71 -2.54 -14.35
N ALA A 35 -13.94 -2.63 -14.88
CA ALA A 35 -15.11 -2.03 -14.27
C ALA A 35 -15.43 -2.65 -12.88
N GLN A 36 -15.18 -3.96 -12.71
CA GLN A 36 -15.32 -4.63 -11.41
C GLN A 36 -14.23 -4.23 -10.41
N TRP A 37 -13.01 -3.94 -10.88
CA TRP A 37 -11.88 -3.52 -10.03
C TRP A 37 -11.93 -2.04 -9.66
N ALA A 38 -12.46 -1.17 -10.53
CA ALA A 38 -12.52 0.27 -10.33
C ALA A 38 -12.98 0.71 -8.93
N PRO A 39 -14.12 0.24 -8.39
CA PRO A 39 -14.54 0.64 -7.05
C PRO A 39 -13.59 0.16 -5.94
N LEU A 40 -12.97 -1.01 -6.11
CA LEU A 40 -12.01 -1.55 -5.14
C LEU A 40 -10.64 -0.84 -5.21
N LEU A 41 -10.25 -0.36 -6.38
CA LEU A 41 -9.05 0.47 -6.55
C LEU A 41 -9.24 1.86 -5.95
N GLU A 42 -10.43 2.45 -6.09
CA GLU A 42 -10.80 3.69 -5.40
C GLU A 42 -10.80 3.50 -3.88
N GLN A 43 -11.45 2.43 -3.39
CA GLN A 43 -11.43 2.08 -1.97
C GLN A 43 -10.00 1.87 -1.46
N ARG A 44 -9.14 1.18 -2.23
CA ARG A 44 -7.72 1.02 -1.91
C ARG A 44 -7.01 2.37 -1.77
N ALA A 45 -7.25 3.31 -2.69
CA ALA A 45 -6.62 4.63 -2.65
C ALA A 45 -7.05 5.44 -1.42
N GLN A 46 -8.32 5.37 -1.05
CA GLN A 46 -8.84 5.98 0.17
C GLN A 46 -8.20 5.36 1.42
N LEU A 47 -8.18 4.03 1.52
CA LEU A 47 -7.57 3.30 2.65
C LEU A 47 -6.07 3.56 2.78
N LEU A 48 -5.33 3.72 1.68
CA LEU A 48 -3.93 4.12 1.73
C LEU A 48 -3.73 5.51 2.34
N THR A 49 -4.67 6.42 2.08
CA THR A 49 -4.66 7.77 2.66
C THR A 49 -4.97 7.72 4.15
N GLU A 50 -5.98 6.94 4.55
CA GLU A 50 -6.32 6.70 5.95
C GLU A 50 -5.16 6.05 6.72
N LEU A 51 -4.54 5.02 6.15
CA LEU A 51 -3.39 4.34 6.75
C LEU A 51 -2.20 5.30 6.91
N ARG A 52 -1.96 6.19 5.93
CA ARG A 52 -0.92 7.21 6.03
C ARG A 52 -1.23 8.22 7.13
N ALA A 53 -2.48 8.66 7.26
CA ALA A 53 -2.91 9.55 8.33
C ALA A 53 -2.81 8.90 9.72
N ALA A 54 -3.27 7.65 9.86
CA ALA A 54 -3.18 6.88 11.09
C ALA A 54 -1.73 6.60 11.49
N ASN A 55 -0.85 6.29 10.52
CA ASN A 55 0.59 6.13 10.78
C ASN A 55 1.22 7.43 11.27
N LYS A 56 0.84 8.58 10.69
CA LYS A 56 1.32 9.89 11.15
C LYS A 56 0.90 10.16 12.59
N HIS A 57 -0.38 10.01 12.89
CA HIS A 57 -0.92 10.20 14.24
C HIS A 57 -0.28 9.25 15.27
N TRP A 58 -0.11 7.98 14.92
CA TRP A 58 0.60 7.01 15.76
C TRP A 58 2.07 7.39 15.98
N SER A 59 2.76 7.85 14.93
CA SER A 59 4.16 8.29 15.02
C SER A 59 4.33 9.52 15.91
N GLU A 60 3.38 10.45 15.88
CA GLU A 60 3.38 11.65 16.72
C GLU A 60 3.24 11.31 18.21
N LEU A 61 2.45 10.27 18.54
CA LEU A 61 2.26 9.81 19.93
C LEU A 61 3.35 8.86 20.42
N ARG A 62 4.07 8.21 19.49
CA ARG A 62 5.14 7.27 19.83
C ARG A 62 6.27 7.94 20.61
N GLY A 63 6.75 9.09 20.15
CA GLY A 63 7.84 9.83 20.81
C GLY A 63 7.51 10.21 22.25
N PRO A 64 6.38 10.92 22.50
CA PRO A 64 5.92 11.24 23.86
C PRO A 64 5.74 10.01 24.75
N MET A 65 5.17 8.92 24.22
CA MET A 65 4.98 7.68 24.98
C MET A 65 6.31 7.02 25.34
N GLU A 66 7.28 6.99 24.42
CA GLU A 66 8.64 6.48 24.70
C GLU A 66 9.33 7.35 25.76
N GLN A 67 9.20 8.67 25.67
CA GLN A 67 9.77 9.59 26.66
C GLN A 67 9.15 9.41 28.05
N ALA A 68 7.82 9.34 28.16
CA ALA A 68 7.14 9.12 29.43
C ALA A 68 7.55 7.78 30.08
N ASN A 69 7.72 6.73 29.28
CA ASN A 69 8.24 5.45 29.77
C ASN A 69 9.70 5.55 30.25
N LEU A 70 10.55 6.29 29.56
CA LEU A 70 11.94 6.54 30.00
C LEU A 70 11.98 7.32 31.32
N GLU A 71 11.12 8.32 31.48
CA GLU A 71 10.98 9.07 32.74
C GLU A 71 10.53 8.17 33.88
N LEU A 72 9.57 7.27 33.62
CA LEU A 72 9.13 6.28 34.61
C LEU A 72 10.26 5.33 35.02
N VAL A 73 11.10 4.89 34.07
CA VAL A 73 12.27 4.05 34.38
C VAL A 73 13.28 4.82 35.23
N LYS A 74 13.57 6.08 34.89
CA LYS A 74 14.48 6.95 35.66
C LYS A 74 13.96 7.22 37.07
N ALA A 75 12.66 7.51 37.22
CA ALA A 75 12.03 7.73 38.51
C ALA A 75 12.05 6.48 39.39
N LYS A 76 11.80 5.30 38.81
CA LYS A 76 11.94 4.02 39.53
C LYS A 76 13.39 3.78 39.98
N ALA A 77 14.37 4.17 39.17
CA ALA A 77 15.78 4.06 39.52
C ALA A 77 16.19 5.02 40.66
N SER A 78 15.62 6.23 40.71
CA SER A 78 15.86 7.19 41.78
C SER A 78 15.18 6.81 43.10
N LYS A 79 14.20 5.88 43.08
CA LYS A 79 13.38 5.46 44.22
C LYS A 79 12.62 6.61 44.90
N ASP A 80 12.45 7.73 44.19
CA ASP A 80 11.68 8.87 44.65
C ASP A 80 10.18 8.62 44.37
N PRO A 81 9.35 8.43 45.40
CA PRO A 81 7.93 8.11 45.20
C PRO A 81 7.18 9.22 44.48
N ALA A 82 7.55 10.50 44.67
CA ALA A 82 6.88 11.62 44.01
C ALA A 82 7.17 11.64 42.50
N GLN A 83 8.41 11.36 42.11
CA GLN A 83 8.77 11.24 40.68
C GLN A 83 8.14 10.02 40.03
N ILE A 84 8.02 8.91 40.77
CA ILE A 84 7.39 7.69 40.27
C ILE A 84 5.91 7.94 39.99
N GLU A 85 5.20 8.62 40.91
CA GLU A 85 3.79 8.95 40.75
C GLU A 85 3.56 9.89 39.55
N ALA A 86 4.35 10.96 39.45
CA ALA A 86 4.26 11.91 38.32
C ALA A 86 4.51 11.22 36.96
N ALA A 87 5.54 10.37 36.87
CA ALA A 87 5.83 9.64 35.64
C ALA A 87 4.78 8.56 35.32
N GLN A 88 4.16 7.95 36.33
CA GLN A 88 3.05 7.02 36.11
C GLN A 88 1.81 7.72 35.57
N GLU A 89 1.46 8.91 36.09
CA GLU A 89 0.34 9.69 35.56
C GLU A 89 0.57 10.09 34.10
N LEU A 90 1.77 10.56 33.74
CA LEU A 90 2.11 10.86 32.33
C LEU A 90 1.92 9.65 31.41
N VAL A 91 2.35 8.45 31.84
CA VAL A 91 2.14 7.21 31.07
C VAL A 91 0.65 6.88 30.96
N LYS A 92 -0.14 7.03 32.03
CA LYS A 92 -1.59 6.77 31.99
C LYS A 92 -2.32 7.74 31.05
N GLU A 93 -1.97 9.02 31.09
CA GLU A 93 -2.55 10.05 30.23
C GLU A 93 -2.30 9.74 28.75
N LEU A 94 -1.09 9.29 28.40
CA LEU A 94 -0.71 8.97 27.03
C LEU A 94 -1.17 7.58 26.57
N ALA A 95 -1.37 6.63 27.48
CA ALA A 95 -1.74 5.26 27.15
C ALA A 95 -3.06 5.16 26.37
N GLY A 96 -4.07 5.95 26.76
CA GLY A 96 -5.37 5.97 26.08
C GLY A 96 -5.27 6.42 24.62
N PRO A 97 -4.79 7.65 24.35
CA PRO A 97 -4.55 8.15 23.00
C PRO A 97 -3.64 7.23 22.17
N PHE A 98 -2.55 6.73 22.74
CA PHE A 98 -1.61 5.85 22.05
C PHE A 98 -2.26 4.51 21.64
N THR A 99 -3.05 3.91 22.53
CA THR A 99 -3.81 2.69 22.23
C THR A 99 -4.84 2.94 21.14
N LYS A 100 -5.55 4.08 21.19
CA LYS A 100 -6.51 4.45 20.15
C LYS A 100 -5.85 4.60 18.78
N ALA A 101 -4.73 5.33 18.70
CA ALA A 101 -3.98 5.51 17.46
C ALA A 101 -3.42 4.19 16.91
N THR A 102 -2.98 3.29 17.80
CA THR A 102 -2.54 1.94 17.43
C THR A 102 -3.68 1.12 16.83
N ASN A 103 -4.87 1.16 17.43
CA ASN A 103 -6.05 0.47 16.93
C ASN A 103 -6.55 1.06 15.60
N GLU A 104 -6.53 2.38 15.44
CA GLU A 104 -6.89 3.06 14.19
C GLU A 104 -5.95 2.64 13.05
N ARG A 105 -4.63 2.61 13.31
CA ARG A 105 -3.64 2.12 12.36
C ARG A 105 -3.90 0.67 11.99
N GLN A 106 -4.12 -0.21 12.97
CA GLN A 106 -4.37 -1.63 12.72
C GLN A 106 -5.62 -1.84 11.87
N ARG A 107 -6.72 -1.14 12.20
CA ARG A 107 -7.97 -1.20 11.43
C ARG A 107 -7.77 -0.76 9.97
N ALA A 108 -7.02 0.32 9.73
CA ALA A 108 -6.73 0.79 8.39
C ALA A 108 -5.90 -0.24 7.59
N ASP A 109 -4.92 -0.87 8.25
CA ASP A 109 -4.09 -1.92 7.66
C ASP A 109 -4.92 -3.18 7.32
N ASP A 110 -5.75 -3.65 8.25
CA ASP A 110 -6.63 -4.81 8.05
C ASP A 110 -7.62 -4.58 6.91
N ASN A 111 -8.23 -3.39 6.84
CA ASN A 111 -9.15 -3.01 5.78
C ASN A 111 -8.43 -2.99 4.42
N LEU A 112 -7.22 -2.43 4.36
CA LEU A 112 -6.41 -2.42 3.14
C LEU A 112 -6.06 -3.85 2.72
N GLY A 113 -5.68 -4.71 3.66
CA GLY A 113 -5.43 -6.13 3.43
C GLY A 113 -6.63 -6.86 2.83
N GLN A 114 -7.84 -6.61 3.34
CA GLN A 114 -9.07 -7.19 2.79
C GLN A 114 -9.34 -6.74 1.35
N VAL A 115 -9.14 -5.46 1.04
CA VAL A 115 -9.34 -4.94 -0.33
C VAL A 115 -8.30 -5.53 -1.29
N LEU A 116 -7.03 -5.60 -0.88
CA LEU A 116 -5.97 -6.22 -1.67
C LEU A 116 -6.24 -7.71 -1.91
N PHE A 117 -6.74 -8.42 -0.90
CA PHE A 117 -7.13 -9.82 -1.03
C PHE A 117 -8.26 -10.01 -2.05
N ARG A 118 -9.33 -9.19 -1.99
CA ARG A 118 -10.42 -9.23 -2.99
C ARG A 118 -9.94 -8.91 -4.39
N LEU A 119 -9.09 -7.89 -4.55
CA LEU A 119 -8.45 -7.57 -5.84
C LEU A 119 -7.67 -8.78 -6.37
N GLY A 120 -6.89 -9.45 -5.53
CA GLY A 120 -6.18 -10.68 -5.88
C GLY A 120 -7.10 -11.82 -6.32
N GLN A 121 -8.22 -12.03 -5.63
CA GLN A 121 -9.23 -13.05 -6.00
C GLN A 121 -9.85 -12.81 -7.39
N MET A 122 -9.96 -11.55 -7.80
CA MET A 122 -10.46 -11.19 -9.14
C MET A 122 -9.36 -11.18 -10.21
N GLY A 123 -8.14 -11.62 -9.87
CA GLY A 123 -7.01 -11.67 -10.79
C GLY A 123 -6.33 -10.34 -11.06
N TRP A 124 -6.61 -9.30 -10.26
CA TRP A 124 -5.88 -8.04 -10.35
C TRP A 124 -4.43 -8.25 -9.90
N LYS A 125 -3.49 -7.74 -10.70
CA LYS A 125 -2.07 -7.69 -10.35
C LYS A 125 -1.64 -6.23 -10.25
N PRO A 126 -0.86 -5.85 -9.23
CA PRO A 126 -0.33 -4.50 -9.16
C PRO A 126 0.55 -4.23 -10.40
N PRO A 127 0.47 -3.03 -10.99
CA PRO A 127 1.40 -2.65 -12.04
C PRO A 127 2.83 -2.69 -11.50
N PRO A 128 3.82 -3.07 -12.32
CA PRO A 128 5.22 -3.05 -11.90
C PRO A 128 5.57 -1.64 -11.41
N ALA A 129 6.28 -1.56 -10.29
CA ALA A 129 6.76 -0.28 -9.78
C ALA A 129 7.62 0.40 -10.87
N PRO A 130 7.49 1.73 -11.04
CA PRO A 130 8.37 2.44 -11.96
C PRO A 130 9.83 2.20 -11.52
N PRO A 131 10.77 2.07 -12.47
CA PRO A 131 12.18 1.95 -12.13
C PRO A 131 12.57 3.15 -11.26
N MET A 132 13.18 2.88 -10.10
CA MET A 132 13.68 3.97 -9.26
C MET A 132 14.64 4.82 -10.09
N PRO A 133 14.58 6.17 -10.01
CA PRO A 133 15.59 7.01 -10.62
C PRO A 133 16.95 6.55 -10.09
N ALA A 134 17.87 6.25 -11.01
CA ALA A 134 19.25 5.94 -10.63
C ALA A 134 19.76 7.09 -9.74
N PRO A 135 20.48 6.80 -8.64
CA PRO A 135 21.08 7.86 -7.84
C PRO A 135 21.94 8.74 -8.77
N ASP A 136 21.61 10.02 -8.85
CA ASP A 136 22.33 10.98 -9.68
C ASP A 136 23.81 10.92 -9.33
N ALA A 137 24.63 10.47 -10.29
CA ALA A 137 26.09 10.39 -10.19
C ALA A 137 26.78 11.77 -10.11
N THR A 138 26.01 12.83 -9.84
CA THR A 138 26.45 14.23 -9.88
C THR A 138 26.71 14.82 -8.50
N THR A 139 26.55 14.04 -7.42
CA THR A 139 26.99 14.49 -6.08
C THR A 139 28.45 14.07 -5.88
N PRO A 140 29.43 14.99 -5.97
CA PRO A 140 30.81 14.66 -5.63
C PRO A 140 30.87 14.19 -4.17
N PRO A 141 31.74 13.22 -3.83
CA PRO A 141 31.91 12.81 -2.45
C PRO A 141 32.30 14.02 -1.61
N ALA A 142 31.66 14.17 -0.44
CA ALA A 142 32.02 15.20 0.51
C ALA A 142 33.53 15.14 0.80
N PRO A 143 34.24 16.29 0.81
CA PRO A 143 35.67 16.29 1.11
C PRO A 143 35.88 15.72 2.51
N SER A 144 36.58 14.60 2.58
CA SER A 144 37.05 14.05 3.84
C SER A 144 38.10 15.02 4.39
N GLY A 145 37.71 15.77 5.43
CA GLY A 145 38.58 16.73 6.09
C GLY A 145 39.86 16.07 6.60
N SER A 146 40.99 16.73 6.35
CA SER A 146 42.28 16.50 7.02
C SER A 146 42.41 17.42 8.21
#